data_AF-A0A6C1QU89-F1
#
_entry.id   AF-A0A6C1QU89-F1
#
_cell.length_a   1.000
_cell.length_b   1.000
_cell.length_c   1.000
_cell.angle_alpha   90.00
_cell.angle_beta   90.00
_cell.angle_gamma   90.00
#
_symmetry.space_group_name_H-M   'P 1'
#
loop_
_entity.id
_entity.type
_entity.pdbx_description
1 polymer ?
#
loop_
_entity_poly.entity_id
_entity_poly.type
_entity_poly.pdbx_seq_one_letter_code
_entity_poly.pdbx_strand_id
1 'polypeptide(L)' 'MVVAKGSGAAAERLIALAKSHGITVLDGEPTADALVTLKIGEFIPPDLYEVVAHMLVFVRTMDRARRP' A
#
# COMPACT_ATOMS: atom_id res chain seq x y z
N MET A 1 -6.28 -3.99 7.43
CA MET A 1 -6.92 -2.76 7.96
C MET A 1 -6.14 -1.57 7.43
N VAL A 2 -6.83 -0.48 7.08
CA VAL A 2 -6.18 0.78 6.66
C VAL A 2 -5.62 1.49 7.89
N VAL A 3 -4.30 1.67 7.94
CA VAL A 3 -3.62 2.27 9.11
C VAL A 3 -3.34 3.76 8.93
N ALA A 4 -3.22 4.23 7.68
CA ALA A 4 -2.96 5.61 7.35
C ALA A 4 -3.50 5.94 5.95
N LYS A 5 -3.87 7.19 5.73
CA LYS A 5 -4.35 7.73 4.46
C LYS A 5 -4.04 9.22 4.38
N GLY A 6 -3.70 9.70 3.19
CA GLY A 6 -3.41 11.12 2.97
C GLY A 6 -3.46 11.48 1.49
N SER A 7 -3.65 12.76 1.20
CA SER A 7 -3.62 13.35 -0.14
C SER A 7 -2.77 14.62 -0.14
N GLY A 8 -2.32 15.06 -1.32
CA GLY A 8 -1.44 16.23 -1.47
C GLY A 8 -0.22 16.16 -0.55
N ALA A 9 0.05 17.25 0.17
CA ALA A 9 1.17 17.34 1.12
C ALA A 9 1.16 16.24 2.20
N ALA A 10 0.00 15.70 2.58
CA ALA A 10 -0.06 14.59 3.52
C ALA A 10 0.44 13.28 2.89
N ALA A 11 0.11 13.02 1.62
CA ALA A 11 0.61 11.86 0.89
C ALA A 11 2.13 11.91 0.72
N GLU A 12 2.68 13.08 0.38
CA GLU A 12 4.13 13.29 0.28
C GLU A 12 4.85 12.97 1.60
N ARG A 13 4.29 13.42 2.72
CA ARG A 13 4.83 13.10 4.06
C ARG A 13 4.78 11.60 4.36
N LEU A 14 3.70 10.91 4.01
CA LEU A 14 3.57 9.46 4.20
C LEU A 14 4.61 8.70 3.36
N ILE A 15 4.81 9.10 2.11
CA ILE A 15 5.82 8.51 1.22
C ILE A 15 7.23 8.73 1.78
N ALA A 16 7.54 9.95 2.24
CA ALA A 16 8.83 10.26 2.84
C ALA A 16 9.09 9.41 4.10
N LEU A 17 8.08 9.27 4.96
CA LEU A 17 8.16 8.46 6.18
C LEU A 17 8.34 6.96 5.86
N ALA A 18 7.61 6.44 4.88
CA ALA A 18 7.75 5.06 4.43
C ALA A 18 9.19 4.79 3.96
N LYS A 19 9.73 5.67 3.11
CA LYS A 19 11.11 5.57 2.60
C LYS A 19 12.15 5.62 3.73
N SER A 20 11.99 6.51 4.71
CA SER A 20 12.94 6.62 5.83
C SER A 20 12.95 5.40 6.76
N HIS A 21 11.85 4.65 6.79
CA HIS A 21 11.73 3.40 7.57
C HIS A 21 11.97 2.14 6.73
N GLY A 22 12.39 2.29 5.48
CA GLY A 22 12.62 1.14 4.58
C GLY A 22 11.34 0.41 4.16
N ILE A 23 10.18 1.04 4.28
CA ILE A 23 8.90 0.50 3.81
C ILE A 23 8.81 0.72 2.30
N THR A 24 8.59 -0.37 1.55
CA THR A 24 8.42 -0.33 0.09
C THR A 24 7.19 0.51 -0.29
N VAL A 25 7.38 1.44 -1.22
CA VAL A 25 6.30 2.25 -1.80
C VAL A 25 6.02 1.72 -3.20
N LEU A 26 4.76 1.40 -3.46
CA LEU A 26 4.29 0.92 -4.77
C LEU A 26 3.63 2.09 -5.51
N ASP A 27 4.08 2.36 -6.74
CA ASP A 27 3.53 3.38 -7.64
C ASP A 27 2.86 2.69 -8.86
N GLY A 28 1.61 3.06 -9.17
CA GLY A 28 0.89 2.65 -10.39
C GLY A 28 -0.12 1.49 -10.29
N GLU A 29 -1.14 1.55 -11.17
CA GLU A 29 -2.24 0.58 -11.47
C GLU A 29 -3.51 0.58 -10.57
N PRO A 30 -4.68 0.03 -11.02
CA PRO A 30 -6.04 0.28 -10.50
C PRO A 30 -6.29 -0.11 -9.03
N THR A 31 -5.26 -0.69 -8.42
CA THR A 31 -5.17 -1.24 -7.08
C THR A 31 -5.33 -0.15 -6.00
N ALA A 32 -4.92 1.09 -6.29
CA ALA A 32 -5.00 2.21 -5.34
C ALA A 32 -6.42 2.78 -5.22
N ASP A 33 -7.16 2.92 -6.33
CA ASP A 33 -8.43 3.64 -6.34
C ASP A 33 -9.49 2.97 -5.47
N ALA A 34 -9.56 1.64 -5.50
CA ALA A 34 -10.49 0.88 -4.66
C ALA A 34 -10.18 1.05 -3.16
N LEU A 35 -8.90 1.04 -2.78
CA LEU A 35 -8.46 1.19 -1.39
C LEU A 35 -8.58 2.63 -0.89
N VAL A 36 -8.50 3.62 -1.79
CA VAL A 36 -8.71 5.04 -1.48
C VAL A 36 -10.16 5.31 -1.02
N THR A 37 -11.12 4.43 -1.27
CA THR A 37 -12.48 4.62 -0.73
C THR A 37 -12.59 4.32 0.76
N LEU A 38 -11.71 3.46 1.30
CA LEU A 38 -11.74 3.02 2.69
C LEU A 38 -11.29 4.14 3.66
N LYS A 39 -11.84 4.12 4.88
CA LYS A 39 -11.44 5.00 5.98
C LYS A 39 -10.36 4.36 6.84
N ILE A 40 -9.63 5.20 7.56
CA ILE A 40 -8.65 4.73 8.55
C ILE A 40 -9.38 3.92 9.62
N GLY A 41 -8.82 2.78 9.99
CA GLY A 41 -9.40 1.83 10.94
C GLY A 41 -10.37 0.83 10.31
N GLU A 42 -10.77 1.00 9.05
CA GLU A 42 -11.62 0.02 8.37
C GLU A 42 -10.80 -1.22 7.97
N PHE A 43 -11.43 -2.38 8.14
CA PHE A 43 -10.94 -3.61 7.55
C PHE A 43 -11.18 -3.61 6.05
N ILE A 44 -10.32 -4.33 5.34
CA ILE A 44 -10.48 -4.52 3.90
C ILE A 44 -11.72 -5.42 3.73
N PRO A 45 -12.71 -5.02 2.91
CA PRO A 45 -13.88 -5.86 2.64
C PRO A 45 -13.48 -7.05 1.75
N PRO A 46 -14.24 -8.17 1.80
CA PRO A 46 -13.94 -9.37 1.03
C PRO A 46 -13.77 -9.14 -0.47
N ASP A 47 -14.56 -8.24 -1.06
CA ASP A 47 -14.52 -7.91 -2.49
C ASP A 47 -13.18 -7.29 -2.94
N LEU A 48 -12.36 -6.81 -1.99
CA LEU A 48 -11.03 -6.24 -2.26
C LEU A 48 -9.88 -7.19 -1.88
N TYR A 49 -10.17 -8.42 -1.46
CA TYR A 49 -9.11 -9.36 -1.05
C TYR A 49 -8.20 -9.78 -2.19
N GLU A 50 -8.74 -10.01 -3.38
CA GLU A 50 -7.95 -10.41 -4.54
C GLU A 50 -6.93 -9.31 -4.92
N VAL A 51 -7.38 -8.06 -4.92
CA VAL A 51 -6.58 -6.87 -5.19
C VAL A 51 -5.41 -6.75 -4.20
N VAL A 52 -5.68 -6.95 -2.90
CA VAL A 52 -4.66 -6.87 -1.84
C VAL A 52 -3.73 -8.08 -1.88
N ALA A 53 -4.23 -9.27 -2.20
CA ALA A 53 -3.41 -10.47 -2.36
C ALA A 53 -2.38 -10.29 -3.47
N HIS A 54 -2.77 -9.71 -4.62
CA HIS A 54 -1.84 -9.37 -5.69
C HIS A 54 -0.74 -8.40 -5.24
N MET A 55 -1.08 -7.36 -4.45
CA MET A 55 -0.07 -6.45 -3.87
C MET A 55 0.92 -7.19 -2.98
N LEU A 56 0.44 -8.09 -2.10
CA LEU A 56 1.30 -8.84 -1.19
C LEU A 56 2.24 -9.81 -1.93
N VAL A 57 1.76 -10.45 -3.00
CA VAL A 57 2.60 -11.29 -3.88
C VAL A 57 3.66 -10.45 -4.58
N PHE A 58 3.31 -9.25 -5.05
CA PHE A 58 4.28 -8.34 -5.66
C PHE A 58 5.38 -7.93 -4.67
N VAL A 59 5.00 -7.48 -3.47
CA VAL A 59 5.96 -7.13 -2.39
C VAL A 59 6.86 -8.31 -2.05
N ARG A 60 6.32 -9.53 -1.93
CA ARG A 60 7.11 -10.75 -1.68
C ARG A 60 8.13 -11.00 -2.78
N THR A 61 7.76 -10.78 -4.05
CA THR A 61 8.65 -10.98 -5.19
C THR A 61 9.81 -9.99 -5.17
N MET A 62 9.53 -8.73 -4.84
CA MET A 62 10.55 -7.70 -4.66
C MET A 62 11.48 -7.98 -3.48
N ASP A 63 10.93 -8.38 -2.33
CA ASP A 63 11.74 -8.71 -1.15
C ASP A 63 12.68 -9.89 -1.43
N ARG A 64 12.19 -10.91 -2.16
CA ARG A 64 13.01 -12.05 -2.58
C ARG A 64 14.11 -11.64 -3.57
N ALA A 65 13.86 -10.69 -4.45
CA ALA A 65 14.88 -10.15 -5.35
C ALA A 65 15.93 -9.27 -4.62
N ARG A 66 15.57 -8.73 -3.44
CA ARG A 66 16.43 -7.85 -2.64
C ARG A 66 17.28 -8.61 -1.61
N ARG A 67 16.95 -9.87 -1.32
CA ARG A 67 17.76 -10.78 -0.50
C ARG A 67 18.69 -11.59 -1.41
N PRO A 68 20.02 -11.51 -1.24
CA PRO A 68 20.97 -12.33 -2.00
C PRO A 68 20.81 -13.83 -1.70
#